data_AF-A0A9D6PFV4-F1
#
_entry.id   AF-A0A9D6PFV4-F1
#
_cell.length_a   1.000
_cell.length_b   1.000
_cell.length_c   1.000
_cell.angle_alpha   90.00
_cell.angle_beta   90.00
_cell.angle_gamma   90.00
#
_symmetry.space_group_name_H-M   'P 1'
#
loop_
_entity.id
_entity.type
_entity.pdbx_description
1 polymer ?
#
loop_
_entity_poly.entity_id
_entity_poly.type
_entity_poly.pdbx_seq_one_letter_code
_entity_poly.pdbx_strand_id
1 'polypeptide(L)' 'VDVRLDKKGVPRFLEVNPLPGLSPKKGDIVILANAVGISYRDLIGRILNEAFSRNHLAG' A
#
# COMPACT_ATOMS: atom_id res chain seq x y z
N VAL A 1 -0.47 -3.04 6.34
CA VAL A 1 0.08 -3.56 7.61
C VAL A 1 -0.76 -2.94 8.67
N ASP A 2 -1.48 -3.77 9.39
CA ASP A 2 -2.51 -3.28 10.28
C ASP A 2 -2.02 -3.44 11.71
N VAL A 3 -2.15 -2.35 12.45
CA VAL A 3 -1.69 -2.26 13.84
C VAL A 3 -2.80 -1.71 14.71
N ARG A 4 -2.88 -2.22 15.94
CA ARG A 4 -3.76 -1.68 16.98
C ARG A 4 -2.91 -1.22 18.16
N LEU A 5 -3.19 -0.03 18.66
CA LEU A 5 -2.56 0.45 19.88
C LEU A 5 -3.21 -0.24 21.09
N ASP A 6 -2.39 -0.75 22.01
CA ASP A 6 -2.88 -1.26 23.29
C ASP A 6 -3.22 -0.11 24.28
N LYS A 7 -3.64 -0.46 25.50
CA LYS A 7 -4.00 0.51 26.54
C LYS A 7 -2.86 1.45 26.95
N LYS A 8 -1.61 1.12 26.63
CA LYS A 8 -0.41 1.92 26.89
C LYS A 8 0.08 2.66 25.64
N GLY A 9 -0.68 2.62 24.55
CA GLY A 9 -0.32 3.23 23.27
C GLY A 9 0.73 2.45 22.48
N VAL A 10 1.06 1.21 22.88
CA VAL A 10 2.07 0.42 22.18
C VAL A 10 1.44 -0.24 20.95
N PRO A 11 1.99 -0.07 19.74
CA PRO A 11 1.49 -0.74 18.55
C PRO A 11 1.62 -2.26 18.65
N ARG A 12 0.53 -2.97 18.37
CA ARG A 12 0.48 -4.43 18.26
C ARG A 12 0.13 -4.78 16.82
N PHE A 13 0.94 -5.67 16.24
CA PHE A 13 0.70 -6.23 14.93
C PHE A 13 -0.62 -7.00 14.88
N LEU A 14 -1.40 -6.80 13.83
CA LEU A 14 -2.60 -7.57 13.55
C LEU A 14 -2.41 -8.44 12.30
N GLU A 15 -2.11 -7.81 11.16
CA GLU A 15 -1.95 -8.52 9.89
C GLU A 15 -1.03 -7.79 8.88
N VAL A 16 -0.49 -8.59 7.96
CA VAL A 16 0.11 -8.11 6.72
C VAL A 16 -0.64 -8.78 5.57
N ASN A 17 -1.36 -8.00 4.77
CA ASN A 17 -1.96 -8.47 3.53
C ASN A 17 -1.04 -8.14 2.34
N PRO A 18 -0.42 -9.12 1.67
CA PRO A 18 0.41 -8.88 0.49
C PRO A 18 -0.41 -8.53 -0.77
N LEU A 19 -1.74 -8.69 -0.73
CA LEU A 19 -2.66 -8.36 -1.82
C LEU A 19 -3.79 -7.44 -1.32
N PRO A 20 -3.48 -6.17 -0.97
CA PRO A 20 -4.49 -5.22 -0.51
C PRO A 20 -5.42 -4.79 -1.65
N GLY A 21 -6.64 -4.37 -1.31
CA GLY A 21 -7.59 -3.84 -2.28
C GLY A 21 -7.08 -2.57 -2.97
N LEU A 22 -7.19 -2.51 -4.29
CA LEU A 22 -6.74 -1.38 -5.13
C LEU A 22 -7.91 -0.58 -5.73
N SER A 23 -9.12 -0.68 -5.17
CA SER A 23 -10.25 0.12 -5.65
C SER A 23 -9.92 1.62 -5.56
N PRO A 24 -10.07 2.41 -6.65
CA PRO A 24 -9.75 3.85 -6.63
C PRO A 24 -10.47 4.66 -5.55
N LYS A 25 -11.66 4.19 -5.12
CA LYS A 25 -12.51 4.87 -4.13
C LYS A 25 -12.46 4.26 -2.73
N LYS A 26 -12.08 2.99 -2.61
CA LYS A 26 -12.28 2.19 -1.38
C LYS A 26 -11.07 1.34 -0.96
N GLY A 27 -10.00 1.31 -1.74
CA GLY A 27 -8.80 0.55 -1.38
C GLY A 27 -8.02 1.29 -0.29
N ASP A 28 -7.75 0.65 0.84
CA ASP A 28 -7.07 1.30 1.97
C ASP A 28 -5.70 1.87 1.55
N ILE A 29 -4.91 1.10 0.80
CA ILE A 29 -3.61 1.58 0.28
C ILE A 29 -3.76 2.75 -0.70
N VAL A 30 -4.85 2.81 -1.46
CA VAL A 30 -5.15 3.93 -2.36
C VAL A 30 -5.53 5.18 -1.56
N ILE A 31 -6.37 5.02 -0.53
CA ILE A 31 -6.78 6.12 0.36
C ILE A 31 -5.55 6.68 1.09
N LEU A 32 -4.69 5.81 1.63
CA LEU A 32 -3.45 6.20 2.30
C LEU A 32 -2.47 6.90 1.35
N ALA A 33 -2.29 6.37 0.13
CA ALA A 33 -1.45 6.99 -0.90
C ALA A 33 -1.93 8.41 -1.25
N ASN A 34 -3.23 8.57 -1.50
CA ASN A 34 -3.82 9.88 -1.79
C ASN A 34 -3.64 10.86 -0.62
N ALA A 35 -3.79 10.39 0.63
CA ALA A 35 -3.61 11.22 1.82
C ALA A 35 -2.18 11.77 1.96
N VAL A 36 -1.18 11.11 1.36
CA VAL A 36 0.22 11.59 1.29
C VAL A 36 0.58 12.20 -0.08
N GLY A 37 -0.41 12.52 -0.91
CA GLY A 37 -0.22 13.22 -2.19
C GLY A 37 0.22 12.33 -3.36
N ILE A 38 0.15 11.00 -3.23
CA ILE A 38 0.42 10.07 -4.33
C ILE A 38 -0.90 9.78 -5.04
N SER A 39 -0.99 10.15 -6.32
CA SER A 39 -2.20 9.87 -7.10
C SER A 39 -2.40 8.37 -7.33
N TYR A 40 -3.64 7.94 -7.57
CA TYR A 40 -3.92 6.56 -7.96
C TYR A 40 -3.07 6.08 -9.14
N ARG A 41 -2.89 6.95 -10.16
CA ARG A 41 -2.07 6.64 -11.33
C ARG A 41 -0.60 6.40 -10.94
N ASP A 42 -0.04 7.24 -10.07
CA ASP A 42 1.34 7.11 -9.63
C ASP A 42 1.54 5.87 -8.75
N LEU A 43 0.58 5.55 -7.88
CA LEU A 43 0.61 4.34 -7.07
C LEU A 43 0.66 3.09 -7.94
N ILE A 44 -0.25 2.97 -8.91
CA ILE A 44 -0.27 1.84 -9.84
C ILE A 44 1.03 1.78 -10.66
N GLY A 45 1.52 2.94 -11.13
CA GLY A 45 2.80 3.02 -11.85
C GLY A 45 3.97 2.50 -11.01
N ARG A 46 4.06 2.87 -9.73
CA ARG A 46 5.09 2.35 -8.81
C ARG A 46 4.98 0.84 -8.64
N ILE A 47 3.78 0.31 -8.42
CA ILE A 47 3.57 -1.15 -8.28
C ILE A 47 4.04 -1.89 -9.54
N LEU A 48 3.69 -1.39 -10.72
CA LEU A 48 4.10 -1.99 -11.99
C LEU A 48 5.61 -1.89 -12.20
N ASN A 49 6.23 -0.75 -11.89
CA ASN A 49 7.68 -0.58 -12.01
C ASN A 49 8.45 -1.56 -11.12
N GLU A 50 8.01 -1.75 -9.86
CA GLU A 50 8.59 -2.74 -8.97
C GLU A 50 8.40 -4.18 -9.49
N ALA A 51 7.24 -4.46 -10.10
CA ALA A 51 7.00 -5.76 -10.74
C ALA A 51 7.91 -5.97 -11.96
N PHE A 52 8.10 -4.96 -12.81
CA PHE A 52 9.00 -5.05 -13.95
C PHE A 52 10.45 -5.22 -13.52
N SER A 53 10.91 -4.43 -12.54
CA SER A 53 12.26 -4.56 -11.98
C SER A 53 12.53 -5.98 -11.47
N ARG A 54 11.64 -6.52 -10.62
CA ARG A 54 11.77 -7.88 -10.07
C ARG A 54 11.80 -8.98 -11.13
N ASN A 55 11.12 -8.77 -12.26
CA ASN A 55 11.06 -9.74 -13.35
C ASN A 55 12.06 -9.45 -14.48
N HIS A 56 12.98 -8.50 -14.30
CA HIS A 56 13.95 -8.08 -15.31
C HIS A 56 13.30 -7.61 -16.63
N LEU A 57 12.13 -6.97 -16.51
CA LEU A 57 11.38 -6.33 -17.60
C LEU A 57 11.55 -4.81 -17.61
N ALA A 58 12.29 -4.25 -16.64
CA ALA A 58 12.67 -2.85 -16.66
C ALA A 58 13.80 -2.66 -17.69
N GLY A 59 13.51 -1.88 -18.75
CA GLY A 59 14.49 -1.45 -19.75
C GLY A 59 15.27 -0.22 -19.33
#